data_AF-A0A8D8TDG4-F1
#
_entry.id   AF-A0A8D8TDG4-F1
#
_cell.length_a   1.000
_cell.length_b   1.000
_cell.length_c   1.000
_cell.angle_alpha   90.00
_cell.angle_beta   90.00
_cell.angle_gamma   90.00
#
_symmetry.space_group_name_H-M   'P 1'
#
loop_
_entity.id
_entity.type
_entity.pdbx_description
1 polymer ?
#
loop_
_entity_poly.entity_id
_entity_poly.type
_entity_poly.pdbx_seq_one_letter_code
_entity_poly.pdbx_strand_id
1 'polypeptide(L)'
;MLLLRVILFFSILWKKFRPCDCASAFVLSTSEERSLSSFKSRQEMCYLEGKVLFHNVCYELNKQGPCKENERVVLDSDAASRIDPIFQPICLEKACQNDDIYWQKDNYCYTPESAKNLCTTKGTTAQRDMFGEGYCDCIKSPAHARMPNVKGNAPCYELYTRAQCEQNQILVERHLRSECIPNSCSSKGTNFIPWQDGKCYRLGTRGPCKNNEEFTILDHTRHPGCRDIRFSNPLYVVDIPLNCKPDHGGQCAEEFSVARGEEFRFQLLRSAERAKKRKKKSS
;
A
#
# COMPACT_ATOMS: atom_id res chain seq x y z
N MET A 1 -26.40 -40.80 -39.61
CA MET A 1 -26.24 -40.62 -41.07
C MET A 1 -27.39 -39.78 -41.58
N LEU A 2 -27.05 -38.62 -42.18
CA LEU A 2 -27.89 -37.74 -43.03
C LEU A 2 -29.11 -37.07 -42.34
N LEU A 3 -29.44 -35.79 -42.51
CA LEU A 3 -28.91 -34.68 -43.31
C LEU A 3 -29.54 -33.36 -42.80
N LEU A 4 -28.80 -32.27 -42.96
CA LEU A 4 -29.19 -30.86 -42.74
C LEU A 4 -30.49 -30.44 -43.44
N ARG A 5 -31.19 -29.44 -42.86
CA ARG A 5 -31.64 -28.22 -43.58
C ARG A 5 -32.01 -27.07 -42.63
N VAL A 6 -31.68 -25.87 -43.07
CA VAL A 6 -31.67 -24.56 -42.39
C VAL A 6 -32.67 -23.62 -43.08
N ILE A 7 -32.98 -22.47 -42.45
CA ILE A 7 -33.50 -21.18 -42.99
C ILE A 7 -35.03 -21.02 -42.83
N LEU A 8 -35.59 -20.27 -41.86
CA LEU A 8 -35.60 -18.83 -41.49
C LEU A 8 -36.87 -18.08 -42.00
N PHE A 9 -37.62 -17.52 -41.03
CA PHE A 9 -38.40 -16.27 -40.98
C PHE A 9 -39.31 -15.83 -42.14
N PHE A 10 -40.57 -15.47 -41.82
CA PHE A 10 -41.22 -14.19 -42.19
C PHE A 10 -42.64 -14.09 -41.59
N SER A 11 -42.95 -13.02 -40.85
CA SER A 11 -44.28 -12.42 -40.56
C SER A 11 -44.03 -11.24 -39.61
N ILE A 12 -43.88 -9.98 -40.03
CA ILE A 12 -44.87 -9.02 -40.57
C ILE A 12 -46.15 -8.95 -39.73
N LEU A 13 -46.25 -7.91 -38.89
CA LEU A 13 -47.50 -7.17 -38.70
C LEU A 13 -47.21 -5.71 -38.32
N TRP A 14 -47.65 -4.83 -39.20
CA TRP A 14 -47.60 -3.38 -39.12
C TRP A 14 -49.04 -2.85 -39.08
N LYS A 15 -49.17 -1.61 -38.60
CA LYS A 15 -50.34 -0.68 -38.59
C LYS A 15 -50.99 -0.57 -37.20
N LYS A 16 -51.31 0.62 -36.68
CA LYS A 16 -51.34 1.99 -37.23
C LYS A 16 -51.56 2.97 -36.07
N PHE A 17 -51.13 4.22 -36.26
CA PHE A 17 -51.68 5.51 -35.76
C PHE A 17 -50.62 6.48 -35.18
N ARG A 18 -50.40 7.55 -35.96
CA ARG A 18 -49.95 8.92 -35.65
C ARG A 18 -50.88 9.85 -36.48
N PRO A 19 -50.92 11.20 -36.34
CA PRO A 19 -50.18 12.13 -35.46
C PRO A 19 -51.07 13.21 -34.78
N CYS A 20 -50.50 14.02 -33.88
CA CYS A 20 -50.71 15.48 -33.83
C CYS A 20 -49.61 16.15 -32.98
N ASP A 21 -49.02 17.20 -33.54
CA ASP A 21 -47.98 18.06 -32.97
C ASP A 21 -48.49 18.87 -31.77
N CYS A 22 -47.65 19.01 -30.75
CA CYS A 22 -47.42 20.28 -30.05
C CYS A 22 -46.16 20.18 -29.16
N ALA A 23 -45.35 21.23 -29.25
CA ALA A 23 -44.10 21.50 -28.57
C ALA A 23 -43.99 21.06 -27.10
N SER A 24 -42.87 20.39 -26.79
CA SER A 24 -41.96 20.79 -25.72
C SER A 24 -40.74 19.89 -25.74
N ALA A 25 -39.65 20.41 -26.31
CA ALA A 25 -38.32 19.90 -26.01
C ALA A 25 -38.01 20.25 -24.55
N PHE A 26 -38.45 19.39 -23.63
CA PHE A 26 -37.95 19.42 -22.26
C PHE A 26 -36.60 18.69 -22.26
N VAL A 27 -35.55 19.48 -22.49
CA VAL A 27 -34.19 19.16 -22.04
C VAL A 27 -34.27 19.12 -20.51
N LEU A 28 -34.54 17.95 -19.93
CA LEU A 28 -34.20 17.69 -18.54
C LEU A 28 -32.70 17.35 -18.49
N SER A 29 -31.90 18.41 -18.59
CA SER A 29 -30.59 18.42 -17.97
C SER A 29 -30.81 18.47 -16.46
N THR A 30 -30.75 17.30 -15.82
CA THR A 30 -30.45 17.20 -14.39
C THR A 30 -29.19 16.34 -14.34
N SER A 31 -28.01 16.92 -14.56
CA SER A 31 -27.20 17.55 -13.52
C SER A 31 -27.16 16.75 -12.21
N GLU A 32 -26.87 15.46 -12.32
CA GLU A 32 -26.44 14.63 -11.18
C GLU A 32 -24.96 14.23 -11.32
N GLU A 33 -24.19 15.10 -11.98
CA GLU A 33 -22.74 15.17 -11.86
C GLU A 33 -22.39 16.46 -11.09
N ARG A 34 -22.54 16.43 -9.76
CA ARG A 34 -22.00 17.50 -8.91
C ARG A 34 -21.48 16.94 -7.58
N SER A 35 -20.16 16.96 -7.48
CA SER A 35 -19.33 16.97 -6.27
C SER A 35 -19.40 15.77 -5.31
N LEU A 36 -18.70 14.69 -5.67
CA LEU A 36 -18.13 13.76 -4.68
C LEU A 36 -16.62 14.03 -4.51
N SER A 37 -16.23 15.29 -4.35
CA SER A 37 -14.92 15.70 -3.83
C SER A 37 -15.14 16.16 -2.39
N SER A 38 -15.09 15.22 -1.44
CA SER A 38 -13.90 14.99 -0.60
C SER A 38 -13.91 15.81 0.70
N PHE A 39 -14.84 15.49 1.60
CA PHE A 39 -14.52 15.56 3.03
C PHE A 39 -14.02 14.17 3.44
N LYS A 40 -12.73 13.89 3.18
CA LYS A 40 -12.09 12.73 3.81
C LYS A 40 -12.16 12.95 5.32
N SER A 41 -12.61 11.95 6.07
CA SER A 41 -12.62 12.04 7.53
C SER A 41 -11.20 12.29 8.04
N ARG A 42 -11.06 12.89 9.22
CA ARG A 42 -9.73 13.11 9.83
C ARG A 42 -8.93 11.82 9.99
N GLN A 43 -9.63 10.69 10.15
CA GLN A 43 -9.03 9.37 10.18
C GLN A 43 -8.43 8.98 8.83
N GLU A 44 -9.16 9.18 7.74
CA GLU A 44 -8.66 8.91 6.38
C GLU A 44 -7.47 9.81 6.04
N MET A 45 -7.43 11.06 6.55
CA MET A 45 -6.25 11.92 6.42
C MET A 45 -5.02 11.32 7.12
N CYS A 46 -5.16 10.79 8.34
CA CYS A 46 -4.05 10.11 9.00
C CYS A 46 -3.59 8.86 8.25
N TYR A 47 -4.52 8.11 7.64
CA TYR A 47 -4.17 6.92 6.85
C TYR A 47 -3.34 7.26 5.62
N LEU A 48 -3.55 8.43 4.99
CA LEU A 48 -2.70 8.91 3.90
C LEU A 48 -1.24 9.10 4.35
N GLU A 49 -0.99 9.36 5.63
CA GLU A 49 0.35 9.46 6.20
C GLU A 49 0.89 8.12 6.77
N GLY A 50 0.11 7.03 6.67
CA GLY A 50 0.47 5.77 7.32
C GLY A 50 0.37 5.81 8.85
N LYS A 51 -0.48 6.70 9.38
CA LYS A 51 -0.67 6.96 10.82
C LYS A 51 -2.09 6.65 11.24
N VAL A 52 -2.32 6.52 12.54
CA VAL A 52 -3.65 6.30 13.12
C VAL A 52 -4.14 7.55 13.86
N LEU A 53 -5.43 7.85 13.77
CA LEU A 53 -6.04 8.97 14.48
C LEU A 53 -6.28 8.61 15.94
N PHE A 54 -5.61 9.29 16.87
CA PHE A 54 -5.80 9.12 18.30
C PHE A 54 -5.95 10.49 18.97
N HIS A 55 -7.03 10.70 19.74
CA HIS A 55 -7.36 12.00 20.35
C HIS A 55 -7.26 13.19 19.38
N ASN A 56 -7.78 13.04 18.16
CA ASN A 56 -7.71 14.05 17.08
C ASN A 56 -6.30 14.35 16.53
N VAL A 57 -5.27 13.57 16.83
CA VAL A 57 -3.92 13.76 16.26
C VAL A 57 -3.47 12.47 15.58
N CYS A 58 -2.72 12.59 14.49
CA CYS A 58 -2.20 11.42 13.76
C CYS A 58 -0.90 10.94 14.41
N TYR A 59 -0.86 9.68 14.83
CA TYR A 59 0.31 9.07 15.45
C TYR A 59 0.79 7.83 14.70
N GLU A 60 2.09 7.61 14.71
CA GLU A 60 2.70 6.39 14.20
C GLU A 60 2.47 5.23 15.19
N LEU A 61 2.12 4.07 14.65
CA LEU A 61 2.03 2.84 15.44
C LEU A 61 3.40 2.39 15.93
N ASN A 62 3.44 1.70 17.06
CA ASN A 62 4.63 1.23 17.75
C ASN A 62 5.61 2.33 18.20
N LYS A 63 5.17 3.59 18.22
CA LYS A 63 5.88 4.73 18.82
C LYS A 63 5.20 5.16 20.11
N GLN A 64 5.88 5.94 20.94
CA GLN A 64 5.33 6.42 22.20
C GLN A 64 4.06 7.27 21.99
N GLY A 65 4.09 8.22 21.04
CA GLY A 65 2.94 9.07 20.75
C GLY A 65 2.45 9.84 21.99
N PRO A 66 1.13 9.89 22.26
CA PRO A 66 0.57 10.54 23.44
C PRO A 66 0.57 9.64 24.69
N CYS A 67 1.15 8.44 24.62
CA CYS A 67 1.19 7.49 25.73
C CYS A 67 2.31 7.83 26.72
N LYS A 68 2.25 7.24 27.92
CA LYS A 68 3.24 7.45 28.97
C LYS A 68 4.60 6.86 28.57
N GLU A 69 5.63 7.18 29.37
CA GLU A 69 6.89 6.47 29.27
C GLU A 69 6.66 4.96 29.44
N ASN A 70 7.41 4.15 28.70
CA ASN A 70 7.24 2.70 28.59
C ASN A 70 5.91 2.22 27.99
N GLU A 71 5.09 3.10 27.41
CA GLU A 71 3.94 2.73 26.59
C GLU A 71 4.19 3.03 25.12
N ARG A 72 3.32 2.51 24.25
CA ARG A 72 3.31 2.80 22.81
C ARG A 72 1.89 2.78 22.26
N VAL A 73 1.67 3.53 21.18
CA VAL A 73 0.44 3.50 20.41
C VAL A 73 0.39 2.21 19.59
N VAL A 74 -0.62 1.39 19.83
CA VAL A 74 -0.94 0.20 19.04
C VAL A 74 -2.42 0.19 18.71
N LEU A 75 -2.87 -0.78 17.91
CA LEU A 75 -4.29 -1.06 17.75
C LEU A 75 -4.76 -2.09 18.78
N ASP A 76 -6.00 -1.94 19.21
CA ASP A 76 -6.67 -2.94 20.04
C ASP A 76 -6.86 -4.24 19.23
N SER A 77 -6.19 -5.31 19.67
CA SER A 77 -6.22 -6.61 19.00
C SER A 77 -7.59 -7.29 19.07
N ASP A 78 -8.37 -7.06 20.12
CA ASP A 78 -9.71 -7.59 20.29
C ASP A 78 -10.68 -6.88 19.37
N ALA A 79 -10.64 -5.55 19.35
CA ALA A 79 -11.45 -4.73 18.46
C ALA A 79 -11.14 -5.03 16.97
N ALA A 80 -9.86 -5.18 16.61
CA ALA A 80 -9.44 -5.49 15.25
C ALA A 80 -9.78 -6.93 14.82
N SER A 81 -9.94 -7.88 15.75
CA SER A 81 -10.21 -9.29 15.42
C SER A 81 -11.69 -9.62 15.22
N ARG A 82 -12.59 -8.63 15.33
CA ARG A 82 -14.05 -8.79 15.18
C ARG A 82 -14.46 -9.22 13.76
N ILE A 83 -15.75 -9.45 13.55
CA ILE A 83 -16.30 -9.70 12.20
C ILE A 83 -16.10 -8.47 11.33
N ASP A 84 -16.48 -7.31 11.86
CA ASP A 84 -16.19 -5.98 11.31
C ASP A 84 -15.04 -5.36 12.12
N PRO A 85 -13.81 -5.33 11.58
CA PRO A 85 -12.63 -4.87 12.31
C PRO A 85 -12.75 -3.40 12.70
N ILE A 86 -12.49 -3.10 13.96
CA ILE A 86 -12.38 -1.73 14.47
C ILE A 86 -10.90 -1.46 14.76
N PHE A 87 -10.31 -0.51 14.04
CA PHE A 87 -8.92 -0.09 14.23
C PHE A 87 -8.83 1.00 15.29
N GLN A 88 -9.14 0.63 16.53
CA GLN A 88 -9.09 1.55 17.67
C GLN A 88 -7.67 1.65 18.22
N PRO A 89 -7.06 2.85 18.24
CA PRO A 89 -5.76 3.03 18.89
C PRO A 89 -5.88 2.98 20.41
N ILE A 90 -4.90 2.34 21.05
CA ILE A 90 -4.76 2.24 22.50
C ILE A 90 -3.31 2.46 22.90
N CYS A 91 -3.09 2.87 24.15
CA CYS A 91 -1.78 2.84 24.77
C CYS A 91 -1.54 1.45 25.36
N LEU A 92 -0.53 0.74 24.86
CA LEU A 92 -0.12 -0.56 25.35
C LEU A 92 1.24 -0.44 26.04
N GLU A 93 1.34 -0.97 27.25
CA GLU A 93 2.60 -1.09 27.98
C GLU A 93 3.56 -2.01 27.23
N LYS A 94 4.83 -1.59 27.12
CA LYS A 94 5.84 -2.37 26.41
C LYS A 94 6.14 -3.65 27.21
N ALA A 95 5.90 -4.81 26.61
CA ALA A 95 6.29 -6.10 27.17
C ALA A 95 7.82 -6.28 27.31
N CYS A 96 8.60 -5.52 26.53
CA CYS A 96 10.06 -5.57 26.52
C CYS A 96 10.64 -4.17 26.72
N GLN A 97 11.82 -4.09 27.33
CA GLN A 97 12.58 -2.85 27.43
C GLN A 97 13.18 -2.47 26.06
N ASN A 98 13.57 -1.20 25.92
CA ASN A 98 14.18 -0.66 24.69
C ASN A 98 13.32 -0.91 23.43
N ASP A 99 13.98 -1.19 22.30
CA ASP A 99 13.36 -1.50 21.01
C ASP A 99 13.27 -3.01 20.75
N ASP A 100 13.27 -3.84 21.80
CA ASP A 100 13.23 -5.30 21.69
C ASP A 100 11.86 -5.80 21.21
N ILE A 101 11.87 -6.89 20.45
CA ILE A 101 10.69 -7.51 19.87
C ILE A 101 10.18 -8.60 20.81
N TYR A 102 8.96 -8.40 21.31
CA TYR A 102 8.26 -9.41 22.09
C TYR A 102 7.72 -10.52 21.19
N TRP A 103 8.16 -11.75 21.42
CA TRP A 103 7.80 -12.92 20.61
C TRP A 103 6.80 -13.81 21.36
N GLN A 104 5.59 -13.93 20.82
CA GLN A 104 4.46 -14.59 21.50
C GLN A 104 4.66 -16.11 21.59
N LYS A 105 5.45 -16.69 20.68
CA LYS A 105 5.58 -18.14 20.54
C LYS A 105 6.28 -18.76 21.76
N ASP A 106 7.23 -18.05 22.34
CA ASP A 106 8.06 -18.50 23.47
C ASP A 106 8.03 -17.51 24.64
N ASN A 107 7.23 -16.44 24.55
CA ASN A 107 7.12 -15.37 25.54
C ASN A 107 8.45 -14.70 25.87
N TYR A 108 9.32 -14.53 24.87
CA TYR A 108 10.66 -13.97 25.05
C TYR A 108 10.86 -12.64 24.32
N CYS A 109 11.78 -11.82 24.81
CA CYS A 109 12.17 -10.54 24.22
C CYS A 109 13.47 -10.68 23.45
N TYR A 110 13.43 -10.38 22.15
CA TYR A 110 14.60 -10.46 21.28
C TYR A 110 15.08 -9.07 20.88
N THR A 111 16.38 -8.83 21.04
CA THR A 111 17.02 -7.61 20.52
C THR A 111 16.95 -7.58 18.99
N PRO A 112 17.05 -6.41 18.34
CA PRO A 112 17.07 -6.33 16.88
C PRO A 112 18.14 -7.23 16.22
N GLU A 113 19.25 -7.49 16.91
CA GLU A 113 20.32 -8.39 16.47
C GLU A 113 19.88 -9.86 16.53
N SER A 114 19.42 -10.33 17.69
CA SER A 114 19.06 -11.74 17.89
C SER A 114 17.77 -12.12 17.16
N ALA A 115 16.88 -11.16 16.95
CA ALA A 115 15.63 -11.34 16.22
C ALA A 115 15.85 -11.70 14.74
N LYS A 116 17.01 -11.40 14.15
CA LYS A 116 17.37 -11.80 12.77
C LYS A 116 17.27 -13.31 12.55
N ASN A 117 17.53 -14.10 13.60
CA ASN A 117 17.54 -15.57 13.53
C ASN A 117 16.16 -16.21 13.73
N LEU A 118 15.14 -15.45 14.13
CA LEU A 118 13.78 -15.96 14.35
C LEU A 118 13.08 -16.35 13.04
N CYS A 119 13.41 -15.63 11.97
CA CYS A 119 12.76 -15.80 10.67
C CYS A 119 13.68 -16.56 9.72
N THR A 120 13.42 -17.85 9.57
CA THR A 120 14.23 -18.76 8.74
C THR A 120 13.95 -18.64 7.25
N THR A 121 12.85 -17.98 6.88
CA THR A 121 12.44 -17.84 5.48
C THR A 121 13.28 -16.78 4.78
N LYS A 122 13.82 -17.09 3.59
CA LYS A 122 14.63 -16.17 2.79
C LYS A 122 13.92 -14.82 2.59
N GLY A 123 14.67 -13.73 2.81
CA GLY A 123 14.20 -12.36 2.60
C GLY A 123 13.18 -11.87 3.64
N THR A 124 13.00 -12.61 4.74
CA THR A 124 12.14 -12.22 5.86
C THR A 124 12.96 -11.82 7.07
N THR A 125 12.40 -10.96 7.92
CA THR A 125 12.99 -10.52 9.17
C THR A 125 11.89 -10.30 10.21
N ALA A 126 12.26 -10.37 11.49
CA ALA A 126 11.33 -10.12 12.59
C ALA A 126 10.96 -8.63 12.62
N GLN A 127 9.67 -8.34 12.70
CA GLN A 127 9.14 -7.00 12.82
C GLN A 127 8.03 -6.96 13.88
N ARG A 128 7.71 -5.75 14.36
CA ARG A 128 6.51 -5.51 15.19
C ARG A 128 5.29 -5.31 14.30
N ASP A 129 4.21 -6.03 14.58
CA ASP A 129 2.90 -5.81 13.98
C ASP A 129 2.21 -4.59 14.61
N MET A 130 1.02 -4.24 14.14
CA MET A 130 0.25 -3.10 14.65
C MET A 130 -0.29 -3.27 16.07
N PHE A 131 -0.19 -4.47 16.64
CA PHE A 131 -0.62 -4.79 18.00
C PHE A 131 0.57 -4.78 18.98
N GLY A 132 1.78 -4.53 18.48
CA GLY A 132 3.01 -4.51 19.28
C GLY A 132 3.70 -5.87 19.40
N GLU A 133 3.28 -6.85 18.60
CA GLU A 133 3.72 -8.24 18.65
C GLU A 133 4.74 -8.57 17.55
N GLY A 134 5.70 -9.44 17.85
CA GLY A 134 6.70 -9.91 16.90
C GLY A 134 6.14 -10.87 15.86
N TYR A 135 6.47 -10.65 14.59
CA TYR A 135 6.14 -11.58 13.50
C TYR A 135 7.19 -11.52 12.38
N CYS A 136 7.23 -12.56 11.54
CA CYS A 136 8.07 -12.55 10.35
C CYS A 136 7.36 -11.86 9.18
N ASP A 137 8.02 -10.85 8.59
CA ASP A 137 7.62 -10.28 7.30
C ASP A 137 8.81 -10.01 6.39
N CYS A 138 8.52 -9.62 5.15
CA CYS A 138 9.56 -9.23 4.21
C CYS A 138 10.41 -8.07 4.73
N ILE A 139 11.70 -8.10 4.41
CA ILE A 139 12.63 -7.00 4.69
C ILE A 139 12.11 -5.70 4.06
N LYS A 140 12.09 -4.61 4.83
CA LYS A 140 11.64 -3.29 4.38
C LYS A 140 12.71 -2.51 3.62
N SER A 141 13.97 -2.64 4.05
CA SER A 141 15.12 -1.97 3.44
C SER A 141 16.30 -2.96 3.37
N PRO A 142 16.78 -3.33 2.16
CA PRO A 142 16.18 -3.01 0.86
C PRO A 142 14.78 -3.64 0.70
N ALA A 143 13.91 -3.02 -0.10
CA ALA A 143 12.51 -3.41 -0.19
C ALA A 143 12.34 -4.82 -0.80
N HIS A 144 11.81 -5.75 -0.02
CA HIS A 144 11.50 -7.13 -0.46
C HIS A 144 10.00 -7.38 -0.53
N ALA A 145 9.54 -8.15 -1.53
CA ALA A 145 8.16 -8.58 -1.69
C ALA A 145 8.05 -10.10 -1.89
N ARG A 146 6.86 -10.65 -1.66
CA ARG A 146 6.57 -12.06 -2.00
C ARG A 146 6.28 -12.18 -3.49
N MET A 147 6.40 -13.37 -4.06
CA MET A 147 5.97 -13.60 -5.45
C MET A 147 4.44 -13.41 -5.61
N PRO A 148 3.94 -13.15 -6.82
CA PRO A 148 2.50 -13.10 -7.08
C PRO A 148 1.83 -14.44 -6.71
N ASN A 149 0.58 -14.39 -6.23
CA ASN A 149 -0.26 -15.57 -5.94
C ASN A 149 0.26 -16.55 -4.88
N VAL A 150 1.29 -16.20 -4.10
CA VAL A 150 1.75 -17.03 -2.96
C VAL A 150 1.08 -16.62 -1.65
N LYS A 151 0.79 -17.60 -0.80
CA LYS A 151 0.18 -17.39 0.52
C LYS A 151 1.15 -17.79 1.65
N GLY A 152 0.92 -17.25 2.83
CA GLY A 152 1.61 -17.67 4.05
C GLY A 152 3.07 -17.20 4.14
N ASN A 153 3.91 -18.06 4.71
CA ASN A 153 5.32 -17.78 4.99
C ASN A 153 6.22 -18.09 3.78
N ALA A 154 5.82 -17.59 2.60
CA ALA A 154 6.61 -17.71 1.38
C ALA A 154 7.85 -16.80 1.44
N PRO A 155 8.95 -17.19 0.76
CA PRO A 155 10.14 -16.34 0.66
C PRO A 155 9.83 -15.00 0.01
N CYS A 156 10.57 -14.00 0.45
CA CYS A 156 10.55 -12.67 -0.14
C CYS A 156 11.82 -12.46 -0.97
N TYR A 157 11.68 -11.65 -2.01
CA TYR A 157 12.72 -11.31 -2.95
C TYR A 157 12.80 -9.80 -3.08
N GLU A 158 14.00 -9.29 -3.28
CA GLU A 158 14.23 -7.87 -3.48
C GLU A 158 13.46 -7.37 -4.70
N LEU A 159 12.75 -6.25 -4.52
CA LEU A 159 12.01 -5.58 -5.58
C LEU A 159 12.95 -5.09 -6.68
N TYR A 160 12.42 -4.95 -7.89
CA TYR A 160 13.14 -4.52 -9.09
C TYR A 160 14.30 -5.43 -9.50
N THR A 161 14.33 -6.66 -8.97
CA THR A 161 15.21 -7.74 -9.43
C THR A 161 14.41 -8.77 -10.23
N ARG A 162 15.09 -9.68 -10.94
CA ARG A 162 14.39 -10.79 -11.63
C ARG A 162 13.62 -11.68 -10.65
N ALA A 163 14.09 -11.82 -9.41
CA ALA A 163 13.53 -12.74 -8.42
C ALA A 163 13.29 -14.14 -9.03
N GLN A 164 12.04 -14.60 -9.05
CA GLN A 164 11.58 -15.81 -9.75
C GLN A 164 10.62 -15.49 -10.91
N CYS A 165 10.67 -14.28 -11.47
CA CYS A 165 9.95 -13.94 -12.68
C CYS A 165 10.62 -14.57 -13.92
N GLU A 166 9.91 -14.54 -15.06
CA GLU A 166 10.44 -15.07 -16.32
C GLU A 166 11.65 -14.26 -16.81
N GLN A 167 12.31 -14.77 -17.86
CA GLN A 167 13.40 -14.05 -18.51
C GLN A 167 12.93 -12.65 -18.94
N ASN A 168 13.75 -11.62 -18.71
CA ASN A 168 13.43 -10.22 -18.99
C ASN A 168 12.23 -9.66 -18.22
N GLN A 169 11.84 -10.27 -17.10
CA GLN A 169 10.87 -9.68 -16.17
C GLN A 169 11.55 -9.32 -14.84
N ILE A 170 10.91 -8.40 -14.12
CA ILE A 170 11.29 -7.98 -12.77
C ILE A 170 10.08 -8.01 -11.84
N LEU A 171 10.34 -8.27 -10.55
CA LEU A 171 9.33 -8.24 -9.50
C LEU A 171 9.09 -6.79 -9.06
N VAL A 172 7.85 -6.34 -9.14
CA VAL A 172 7.41 -5.04 -8.61
C VAL A 172 6.26 -5.23 -7.62
N GLU A 173 5.96 -4.20 -6.83
CA GLU A 173 4.78 -4.18 -5.99
C GLU A 173 3.95 -2.93 -6.30
N ARG A 174 2.71 -3.15 -6.74
CA ARG A 174 1.75 -2.08 -7.05
C ARG A 174 0.51 -2.32 -6.21
N HIS A 175 0.04 -1.30 -5.50
CA HIS A 175 -1.17 -1.40 -4.66
C HIS A 175 -1.14 -2.62 -3.71
N LEU A 176 0.00 -2.85 -3.05
CA LEU A 176 0.28 -4.01 -2.17
C LEU A 176 0.19 -5.40 -2.83
N ARG A 177 0.18 -5.46 -4.15
CA ARG A 177 0.20 -6.70 -4.91
C ARG A 177 1.50 -6.78 -5.68
N SER A 178 2.17 -7.91 -5.49
CA SER A 178 3.40 -8.18 -6.22
C SER A 178 3.05 -8.71 -7.61
N GLU A 179 3.76 -8.23 -8.62
CA GLU A 179 3.54 -8.54 -10.03
C GLU A 179 4.89 -8.70 -10.73
N CYS A 180 4.95 -9.61 -11.72
CA CYS A 180 6.10 -9.69 -12.62
C CYS A 180 5.79 -8.86 -13.86
N ILE A 181 6.62 -7.85 -14.14
CA ILE A 181 6.46 -6.97 -15.30
C ILE A 181 7.68 -7.04 -16.23
N PRO A 182 7.53 -6.74 -17.53
CA PRO A 182 8.66 -6.64 -18.44
C PRO A 182 9.72 -5.63 -17.96
N ASN A 183 10.99 -6.01 -18.04
CA ASN A 183 12.12 -5.16 -17.71
C ASN A 183 12.61 -4.40 -18.96
N SER A 184 12.11 -3.17 -19.12
CA SER A 184 12.52 -2.26 -20.19
C SER A 184 14.00 -1.85 -20.12
N CYS A 185 14.65 -2.05 -18.98
CA CYS A 185 16.05 -1.69 -18.75
C CYS A 185 17.01 -2.89 -18.83
N SER A 186 16.51 -4.07 -19.23
CA SER A 186 17.29 -5.32 -19.31
C SER A 186 18.58 -5.19 -20.13
N SER A 187 18.56 -4.39 -21.21
CA SER A 187 19.73 -4.16 -22.08
C SER A 187 20.87 -3.35 -21.44
N LYS A 188 20.61 -2.63 -20.35
CA LYS A 188 21.62 -1.78 -19.66
C LYS A 188 22.30 -2.47 -18.49
N GLY A 189 21.74 -3.56 -17.98
CA GLY A 189 22.29 -4.34 -16.86
C GLY A 189 21.36 -4.40 -15.65
N THR A 190 21.78 -5.14 -14.61
CA THR A 190 20.93 -5.57 -13.48
C THR A 190 20.50 -4.47 -12.52
N ASN A 191 21.19 -3.33 -12.49
CA ASN A 191 20.95 -2.26 -11.53
C ASN A 191 20.30 -1.02 -12.18
N PHE A 192 19.84 -1.14 -13.43
CA PHE A 192 19.14 -0.08 -14.14
C PHE A 192 17.63 -0.28 -14.04
N ILE A 193 16.95 0.69 -13.46
CA ILE A 193 15.51 0.64 -13.19
C ILE A 193 14.79 1.73 -14.00
N PRO A 194 13.60 1.45 -14.55
CA PRO A 194 12.83 2.46 -15.27
C PRO A 194 12.33 3.58 -14.36
N TRP A 195 12.35 4.80 -14.88
CA TRP A 195 11.78 5.99 -14.26
C TRP A 195 10.50 6.44 -14.99
N GLN A 196 9.80 7.40 -14.41
CA GLN A 196 8.55 7.95 -14.94
C GLN A 196 8.69 8.59 -16.33
N ASP A 197 9.90 9.01 -16.71
CA ASP A 197 10.21 9.58 -18.03
C ASP A 197 10.51 8.50 -19.10
N GLY A 198 10.38 7.22 -18.75
CA GLY A 198 10.66 6.09 -19.63
C GLY A 198 12.15 5.77 -19.78
N LYS A 199 13.06 6.53 -19.14
CA LYS A 199 14.50 6.26 -19.15
C LYS A 199 14.90 5.34 -18.00
N CYS A 200 16.07 4.75 -18.15
CA CYS A 200 16.65 3.81 -17.19
C CYS A 200 17.79 4.47 -16.44
N TYR A 201 17.73 4.43 -15.11
CA TYR A 201 18.75 5.00 -14.25
C TYR A 201 19.34 3.94 -13.33
N ARG A 202 20.63 4.09 -13.02
CA ARG A 202 21.34 3.15 -12.16
C ARG A 202 21.04 3.44 -10.69
N LEU A 203 20.65 2.43 -9.94
CA LEU A 203 20.51 2.52 -8.48
C LEU A 203 21.83 2.98 -7.84
N GLY A 204 21.72 3.79 -6.80
CA GLY A 204 22.89 4.30 -6.08
C GLY A 204 23.61 5.45 -6.80
N THR A 205 22.95 6.10 -7.77
CA THR A 205 23.48 7.26 -8.49
C THR A 205 22.52 8.42 -8.37
N ARG A 206 22.93 9.64 -8.74
CA ARG A 206 21.99 10.79 -8.78
C ARG A 206 20.80 10.50 -9.70
N GLY A 207 21.01 9.82 -10.83
CA GLY A 207 19.95 9.52 -11.79
C GLY A 207 19.14 10.76 -12.20
N PRO A 208 17.79 10.72 -12.11
CA PRO A 208 16.92 11.86 -12.39
C PRO A 208 16.74 12.81 -11.19
N CYS A 209 17.38 12.54 -10.05
CA CYS A 209 17.17 13.26 -8.80
C CYS A 209 17.95 14.58 -8.74
N LYS A 210 17.59 15.43 -7.77
CA LYS A 210 18.26 16.72 -7.55
C LYS A 210 19.64 16.52 -6.92
N ASN A 211 20.37 17.61 -6.77
CA ASN A 211 21.65 17.59 -6.04
C ASN A 211 21.41 17.15 -4.60
N ASN A 212 22.32 16.32 -4.07
CA ASN A 212 22.21 15.67 -2.75
C ASN A 212 21.06 14.65 -2.63
N GLU A 213 20.56 14.12 -3.73
CA GLU A 213 19.64 12.99 -3.73
C GLU A 213 20.22 11.83 -4.53
N GLU A 214 19.84 10.63 -4.12
CA GLU A 214 20.20 9.37 -4.75
C GLU A 214 18.95 8.67 -5.27
N PHE A 215 19.05 8.17 -6.49
CA PHE A 215 18.05 7.32 -7.12
C PHE A 215 18.11 5.91 -6.54
N THR A 216 17.00 5.50 -5.93
CA THR A 216 16.91 4.26 -5.17
C THR A 216 15.48 3.73 -5.14
N ILE A 217 15.27 2.57 -4.54
CA ILE A 217 13.92 2.09 -4.21
C ILE A 217 13.56 2.66 -2.84
N LEU A 218 12.43 3.36 -2.76
CA LEU A 218 11.96 3.98 -1.53
C LEU A 218 11.26 2.94 -0.66
N ASP A 219 11.64 2.83 0.61
CA ASP A 219 11.09 1.79 1.51
C ASP A 219 9.58 1.96 1.76
N HIS A 220 9.08 3.19 1.71
CA HIS A 220 7.70 3.55 2.03
C HIS A 220 6.76 3.42 0.83
N THR A 221 7.17 3.85 -0.36
CA THR A 221 6.36 3.65 -1.58
C THR A 221 6.63 2.32 -2.24
N ARG A 222 7.79 1.72 -1.99
CA ARG A 222 8.27 0.50 -2.66
C ARG A 222 8.41 0.67 -4.17
N HIS A 223 8.52 1.91 -4.63
CA HIS A 223 8.74 2.33 -6.01
C HIS A 223 10.10 3.01 -6.15
N PRO A 224 10.62 3.19 -7.38
CA PRO A 224 11.83 3.94 -7.60
C PRO A 224 11.57 5.40 -7.25
N GLY A 225 12.53 6.05 -6.60
CA GLY A 225 12.39 7.43 -6.13
C GLY A 225 13.73 8.05 -5.76
N CYS A 226 13.66 9.28 -5.29
CA CYS A 226 14.80 10.07 -4.87
C CYS A 226 14.86 10.12 -3.35
N ARG A 227 16.01 9.73 -2.78
CA ARG A 227 16.29 9.77 -1.35
C ARG A 227 17.39 10.78 -1.08
N ASP A 228 17.16 11.74 -0.20
CA ASP A 228 18.20 12.70 0.18
C ASP A 228 19.33 11.99 0.95
N ILE A 229 20.56 12.15 0.47
CA ILE A 229 21.74 11.47 1.01
C ILE A 229 22.29 12.15 2.27
N ARG A 230 21.84 13.38 2.58
CA ARG A 230 22.25 14.12 3.78
C ARG A 230 21.50 13.67 5.03
N PHE A 231 20.40 12.94 4.87
CA PHE A 231 19.51 12.52 5.96
C PHE A 231 19.50 10.99 6.15
N SER A 232 20.66 10.34 6.07
CA SER A 232 20.82 8.92 6.45
C SER A 232 20.59 8.66 7.96
N ASN A 233 20.30 9.70 8.75
CA ASN A 233 19.73 9.61 10.10
C ASN A 233 18.23 9.98 10.07
N PRO A 234 17.33 9.19 10.68
CA PRO A 234 15.91 9.42 10.57
C PRO A 234 15.47 10.49 11.56
N LEU A 235 15.46 11.75 11.14
CA LEU A 235 14.65 12.80 11.77
C LEU A 235 14.45 13.95 10.78
N TYR A 236 13.21 14.42 10.72
CA TYR A 236 12.63 15.52 9.95
C TYR A 236 11.81 15.14 8.71
N VAL A 237 10.49 15.15 8.94
CA VAL A 237 9.48 15.49 7.93
C VAL A 237 9.79 16.90 7.46
N VAL A 238 10.17 17.05 6.20
CA VAL A 238 10.24 18.35 5.54
C VAL A 238 8.88 18.59 4.90
N ASP A 239 8.20 19.63 5.36
CA ASP A 239 7.06 20.22 4.66
C ASP A 239 7.49 20.57 3.23
N ILE A 240 6.87 19.94 2.22
CA ILE A 240 7.04 20.32 0.82
C ILE A 240 5.85 21.18 0.42
N PRO A 241 6.10 22.42 -0.02
CA PRO A 241 5.50 22.84 -1.27
C PRO A 241 6.56 23.46 -2.17
N LEU A 242 6.45 23.23 -3.49
CA LEU A 242 6.82 24.12 -4.60
C LEU A 242 7.11 23.30 -5.86
N ASN A 243 6.04 23.01 -6.62
CA ASN A 243 5.98 23.14 -8.09
C ASN A 243 4.62 22.61 -8.59
N CYS A 244 3.59 23.45 -8.56
CA CYS A 244 2.32 23.20 -9.25
C CYS A 244 1.99 24.38 -10.18
N LYS A 245 1.57 24.08 -11.43
CA LYS A 245 0.95 25.07 -12.31
C LYS A 245 -0.54 25.15 -11.94
N PRO A 246 -1.06 26.29 -11.48
CA PRO A 246 -2.46 26.41 -11.10
C PRO A 246 -3.37 26.40 -12.33
N ASP A 247 -4.57 25.85 -12.17
CA ASP A 247 -5.68 26.07 -13.10
C ASP A 247 -6.24 27.51 -12.96
N HIS A 248 -7.25 27.86 -13.77
CA HIS A 248 -7.90 29.18 -13.71
C HIS A 248 -8.58 29.50 -12.37
N GLY A 249 -8.66 28.53 -11.44
CA GLY A 249 -9.20 28.67 -10.08
C GLY A 249 -8.13 28.73 -8.98
N GLY A 250 -6.83 28.65 -9.33
CA GLY A 250 -5.74 28.74 -8.35
C GLY A 250 -5.56 27.49 -7.49
N GLN A 251 -6.16 26.35 -7.85
CA GLN A 251 -5.98 25.11 -7.09
C GLN A 251 -4.87 24.26 -7.69
N CYS A 252 -3.92 23.88 -6.84
CA CYS A 252 -2.96 22.83 -7.15
C CYS A 252 -3.64 21.49 -6.92
N ALA A 253 -3.85 20.71 -7.99
CA ALA A 253 -4.27 19.33 -7.85
C ALA A 253 -3.12 18.54 -7.22
N GLU A 254 -3.13 18.43 -5.89
CA GLU A 254 -2.32 17.45 -5.19
C GLU A 254 -2.86 16.07 -5.54
N GLU A 255 -2.14 15.37 -6.41
CA GLU A 255 -2.27 13.91 -6.49
C GLU A 255 -1.58 13.28 -5.28
N PHE A 256 -2.00 13.65 -4.06
CA PHE A 256 -1.74 12.87 -2.85
C PHE A 256 -2.63 11.64 -2.96
N SER A 257 -2.14 10.67 -3.72
CA SER A 257 -2.99 9.61 -4.28
C SER A 257 -3.75 8.90 -3.16
N VAL A 258 -5.07 8.83 -3.35
CA VAL A 258 -6.01 8.00 -2.56
C VAL A 258 -5.43 6.60 -2.32
N ALA A 259 -4.63 6.10 -3.27
CA ALA A 259 -3.89 4.86 -3.22
C ALA A 259 -3.02 4.67 -1.96
N ARG A 260 -2.35 5.71 -1.42
CA ARG A 260 -1.50 5.56 -0.22
C ARG A 260 -2.30 5.28 1.05
N GLY A 261 -3.43 5.96 1.21
CA GLY A 261 -4.33 5.75 2.35
C GLY A 261 -5.03 4.40 2.26
N GLU A 262 -5.45 4.01 1.06
CA GLU A 262 -5.98 2.67 0.79
C GLU A 262 -4.94 1.59 1.09
N GLU A 263 -3.67 1.79 0.71
CA GLU A 263 -2.57 0.88 1.02
C GLU A 263 -2.41 0.70 2.53
N PHE A 264 -2.31 1.77 3.31
CA PHE A 264 -2.23 1.64 4.76
C PHE A 264 -3.45 0.90 5.34
N ARG A 265 -4.65 1.24 4.89
CA ARG A 265 -5.90 0.57 5.30
C ARG A 265 -5.91 -0.92 4.95
N PHE A 266 -5.41 -1.32 3.78
CA PHE A 266 -5.27 -2.73 3.42
C PHE A 266 -4.26 -3.46 4.30
N GLN A 267 -3.17 -2.80 4.72
CA GLN A 267 -2.24 -3.38 5.70
C GLN A 267 -2.92 -3.62 7.06
N LEU A 268 -3.76 -2.67 7.51
CA LEU A 268 -4.58 -2.81 8.72
C LEU A 268 -5.49 -4.05 8.63
N LEU A 269 -6.25 -4.17 7.53
CA LEU A 269 -7.15 -5.30 7.30
C LEU A 269 -6.42 -6.65 7.27
N ARG A 270 -5.29 -6.73 6.55
CA ARG A 270 -4.49 -7.95 6.47
C ARG A 270 -3.97 -8.41 7.84
N SER A 271 -3.63 -7.45 8.69
CA SER A 271 -3.12 -7.74 10.03
C SER A 271 -4.24 -8.13 11.00
N ALA A 272 -5.42 -7.52 10.90
CA ALA A 272 -6.63 -7.97 11.59
C ALA A 272 -6.98 -9.42 11.25
N GLU A 273 -6.91 -9.81 9.96
CA GLU A 273 -7.13 -11.20 9.56
C GLU A 273 -6.12 -12.17 10.19
N ARG A 274 -4.84 -11.78 10.27
CA ARG A 274 -3.79 -12.56 10.94
C ARG A 274 -4.10 -12.72 12.43
N ALA A 275 -4.47 -11.64 13.12
CA ALA A 275 -4.87 -11.67 14.53
C ALA A 275 -6.06 -12.59 14.78
N LYS A 276 -7.11 -12.49 13.94
CA LYS A 276 -8.27 -13.39 14.00
C LYS A 276 -7.90 -14.86 13.84
N LYS A 277 -6.96 -15.18 12.92
CA LYS A 277 -6.45 -16.55 12.73
C LYS A 277 -5.62 -17.04 13.93
N ARG A 278 -4.86 -16.17 14.59
CA ARG A 278 -4.13 -16.50 15.83
C ARG A 278 -5.09 -16.88 16.95
N LYS A 279 -6.12 -16.05 17.20
CA LYS A 279 -7.12 -16.29 18.26
C LYS A 279 -7.91 -17.59 18.06
N LYS A 280 -8.26 -17.91 16.81
CA LYS A 280 -8.90 -19.20 16.48
C LYS A 280 -8.04 -20.44 16.75
N LYS A 281 -6.72 -20.31 16.83
CA LYS A 281 -5.81 -21.44 17.14
C LYS A 281 -5.56 -21.61 18.64
N SER A 282 -5.87 -20.60 19.44
CA SER A 282 -5.68 -20.59 20.89
C SER A 282 -6.97 -20.88 21.68
N SER A 283 -8.10 -21.03 20.99
CA SER A 283 -9.41 -21.47 21.52
C SER A 283 -9.68 -22.90 21.13
#